data_AF-A0A7L1VEA0-F1
#
_entry.id   AF-A0A7L1VEA0-F1
#
_cell.length_a   1.000
_cell.length_b   1.000
_cell.length_c   1.000
_cell.angle_alpha   90.00
_cell.angle_beta   90.00
_cell.angle_gamma   90.00
#
_symmetry.space_group_name_H-M   'P 1'
#
loop_
_entity.id
_entity.type
_entity.pdbx_description
1 polymer ?
#
loop_
_entity_poly.entity_id
_entity_poly.type
_entity_poly.pdbx_seq_one_letter_code
_entity_poly.pdbx_strand_id
1 'polypeptide(L)'
;MKPCAGNFSVTRYHIAGALVDREVDREQPDAHLAAEEERRRMEEVHREAERERREQLEKAHVRGSHALKKIQLAKDRERLLEELEQMQAQDRMRRRQVVAQMPPQLSVPPYKRMEIEEERQRELESAFEEMYSEDRNMKGDLVLQFEPQPLPAPSERAQDNDL
;
A
#
# COMPACT_ATOMS: atom_id res chain seq x y z
N MET A 1 -81.94 12.70 -8.31
CA MET A 1 -80.87 13.49 -8.97
C MET A 1 -81.41 13.94 -10.33
N LYS A 2 -81.42 15.25 -10.60
CA LYS A 2 -81.92 15.81 -11.86
C LYS A 2 -80.90 15.53 -12.99
N PRO A 3 -81.32 15.15 -14.20
CA PRO A 3 -80.44 15.21 -15.36
C PRO A 3 -80.28 16.68 -15.77
N CYS A 4 -79.06 17.20 -15.78
CA CYS A 4 -78.74 18.47 -16.43
C CYS A 4 -78.81 18.25 -17.95
N ALA A 5 -79.96 18.60 -18.54
CA ALA A 5 -80.07 18.81 -19.97
C ALA A 5 -79.32 20.10 -20.32
N GLY A 6 -78.07 19.96 -20.78
CA GLY A 6 -77.35 21.05 -21.42
C GLY A 6 -77.99 21.34 -22.77
N ASN A 7 -78.75 22.43 -22.85
CA ASN A 7 -79.33 22.92 -24.10
C ASN A 7 -78.21 23.48 -24.99
N PHE A 8 -77.61 22.64 -25.83
CA PHE A 8 -76.76 23.12 -26.93
C PHE A 8 -77.65 23.72 -28.02
N SER A 9 -77.73 25.05 -28.09
CA SER A 9 -78.32 25.75 -29.24
C SER A 9 -77.35 25.64 -30.41
N VAL A 10 -77.56 24.67 -31.30
CA VAL A 10 -76.76 24.52 -32.51
C VAL A 10 -77.22 25.56 -33.55
N THR A 11 -76.55 26.70 -33.62
CA THR A 11 -76.69 27.65 -34.74
C THR A 11 -75.91 27.12 -35.95
N ARG A 12 -76.59 26.48 -36.90
CA ARG A 12 -76.00 26.13 -38.21
C ARG A 12 -76.14 27.33 -39.16
N TYR A 13 -75.05 28.07 -39.33
CA TYR A 13 -74.91 29.00 -40.45
C TYR A 13 -74.36 28.24 -41.66
N HIS A 14 -75.06 28.30 -42.80
CA HIS A 14 -74.55 27.76 -44.07
C HIS A 14 -73.67 28.82 -44.74
N ILE A 15 -72.35 28.65 -44.66
CA ILE A 15 -71.40 29.45 -45.43
C ILE A 15 -71.46 28.97 -46.88
N ALA A 16 -71.63 29.89 -47.83
CA ALA A 16 -71.67 29.55 -49.25
C ALA A 16 -70.34 28.93 -49.69
N GLY A 17 -70.39 27.80 -50.41
CA GLY A 17 -69.20 27.01 -50.75
C GLY A 17 -68.11 27.76 -51.52
N ALA A 18 -68.45 28.87 -52.20
CA ALA A 18 -67.51 29.73 -52.92
C ALA A 18 -66.63 30.61 -52.00
N LEU A 19 -67.02 30.79 -50.73
CA LEU A 19 -66.24 31.52 -49.70
C LEU A 19 -65.37 30.58 -48.86
N VAL A 20 -65.39 29.28 -49.16
CA VAL A 20 -64.61 28.26 -48.46
C VAL A 20 -63.52 27.78 -49.40
N ASP A 21 -62.26 28.07 -49.07
CA ASP A 21 -61.12 27.43 -49.72
C ASP A 21 -61.13 25.94 -49.35
N ARG A 22 -61.60 25.12 -50.29
CA ARG A 22 -61.52 23.68 -50.19
C ARG A 22 -60.23 23.24 -50.84
N GLU A 23 -59.45 22.44 -50.13
CA GLU A 23 -58.30 21.79 -50.71
C GLU A 23 -58.77 20.98 -51.92
N VAL A 24 -58.07 21.10 -53.04
CA VAL A 24 -58.38 20.37 -54.28
C VAL A 24 -58.41 18.87 -53.92
N ASP A 25 -59.43 18.13 -54.37
CA ASP A 25 -59.55 16.69 -54.11
C ASP A 25 -58.33 15.95 -54.70
N ARG A 26 -57.27 15.86 -53.90
CA ARG A 26 -56.07 15.08 -54.20
C ARG A 26 -56.29 13.68 -53.65
N GLU A 27 -55.74 12.68 -54.33
CA GLU A 27 -55.70 11.31 -53.81
C GLU A 27 -54.95 11.31 -52.47
N GLN A 28 -55.68 11.24 -51.37
CA GLN A 28 -55.09 11.12 -50.05
C GLN A 28 -54.60 9.68 -49.88
N PRO A 29 -53.32 9.47 -49.55
CA PRO A 29 -52.83 8.13 -49.25
C PRO A 29 -53.55 7.58 -48.03
N ASP A 30 -53.70 6.26 -47.97
CA ASP A 30 -54.34 5.60 -46.84
C ASP A 30 -53.56 5.89 -45.54
N ALA A 31 -54.17 6.67 -44.66
CA ALA A 31 -53.60 7.07 -43.39
C ALA A 31 -53.27 5.86 -42.51
N HIS A 32 -54.00 4.74 -42.66
CA HIS A 32 -53.71 3.53 -41.94
C HIS A 32 -52.36 2.94 -42.35
N LEU A 33 -52.08 2.85 -43.65
CA LEU A 33 -50.80 2.34 -44.17
C LEU A 33 -49.61 3.18 -43.68
N ALA A 34 -49.73 4.51 -43.76
CA ALA A 34 -48.68 5.41 -43.27
C ALA A 34 -48.44 5.24 -41.75
N ALA A 35 -49.50 5.08 -40.96
CA ALA A 35 -49.37 4.83 -39.53
C ALA A 35 -48.76 3.46 -39.21
N GLU A 36 -49.01 2.43 -40.03
CA GLU A 36 -48.39 1.11 -39.85
C GLU A 36 -46.89 1.15 -40.10
N GLU A 37 -46.45 1.88 -41.13
CA GLU A 37 -45.04 2.05 -41.46
C GLU A 37 -44.29 2.80 -40.35
N GLU A 38 -44.86 3.89 -39.85
CA GLU A 38 -44.28 4.64 -38.72
C GLU A 38 -44.23 3.80 -37.44
N ARG A 39 -45.27 3.00 -37.17
CA ARG A 39 -45.26 2.07 -36.04
C ARG A 39 -44.08 1.08 -36.15
N ARG A 40 -43.83 0.53 -37.34
CA ARG A 40 -42.68 -0.38 -37.57
C ARG A 40 -41.35 0.34 -37.34
N ARG A 41 -41.18 1.57 -37.84
CA ARG A 41 -39.99 2.39 -37.61
C ARG A 41 -39.76 2.64 -36.12
N MET A 42 -40.80 3.00 -35.38
CA MET A 42 -40.73 3.23 -33.94
C MET A 42 -40.38 1.96 -33.16
N GLU A 43 -40.91 0.80 -33.58
CA GLU A 43 -40.56 -0.48 -32.98
C GLU A 43 -39.08 -0.84 -33.20
N GLU A 44 -38.54 -0.56 -34.39
CA GLU A 44 -37.12 -0.78 -34.71
C GLU A 44 -36.22 0.11 -33.85
N VAL A 45 -36.50 1.42 -33.80
CA VAL A 45 -35.76 2.36 -32.95
C VAL A 45 -35.83 1.95 -31.48
N HIS A 46 -37.00 1.53 -31.00
CA HIS A 46 -37.13 1.08 -29.62
C HIS A 46 -36.30 -0.18 -29.33
N ARG A 47 -36.29 -1.14 -30.26
CA ARG A 47 -35.46 -2.35 -30.13
C ARG A 47 -33.97 -2.02 -30.13
N GLU A 48 -33.53 -1.07 -30.94
CA GLU A 48 -32.13 -0.61 -30.97
C GLU A 48 -31.76 0.08 -29.67
N ALA A 49 -32.59 1.00 -29.17
CA ALA A 49 -32.37 1.69 -27.90
C ALA A 49 -32.25 0.70 -26.72
N GLU A 50 -33.09 -0.34 -26.69
CA GLU A 50 -33.00 -1.39 -25.67
C GLU A 50 -31.73 -2.23 -25.78
N ARG A 51 -31.24 -2.50 -27.00
CA ARG A 51 -29.94 -3.17 -27.22
C ARG A 51 -28.79 -2.30 -26.72
N GLU A 52 -28.76 -1.04 -27.10
CA GLU A 52 -27.72 -0.09 -26.67
C GLU A 52 -27.70 0.06 -25.15
N ARG A 53 -28.87 0.15 -24.51
CA ARG A 53 -28.99 0.21 -23.05
C ARG A 53 -28.37 -1.02 -22.40
N ARG A 54 -28.64 -2.22 -22.91
CA ARG A 54 -28.04 -3.46 -22.40
C ARG A 54 -26.53 -3.45 -22.55
N GLU A 55 -26.02 -3.08 -23.72
CA GLU A 55 -24.58 -2.98 -23.94
C GLU A 55 -23.90 -1.98 -23.01
N GLN A 56 -24.53 -0.83 -22.76
CA GLN A 56 -24.00 0.18 -21.84
C GLN A 56 -23.92 -0.37 -20.41
N LEU A 57 -24.95 -1.09 -19.97
CA LEU A 57 -24.97 -1.73 -18.65
C LEU A 57 -23.89 -2.81 -18.53
N GLU A 58 -23.71 -3.66 -19.55
CA GLU A 58 -22.66 -4.67 -19.59
C GLU A 58 -21.27 -4.03 -19.56
N LYS A 59 -21.04 -3.00 -20.38
CA LYS A 59 -19.78 -2.23 -20.40
C LYS A 59 -19.50 -1.60 -19.04
N ALA A 60 -20.51 -1.00 -18.39
CA ALA A 60 -20.37 -0.44 -17.05
C ALA A 60 -20.05 -1.51 -16.01
N HIS A 61 -20.73 -2.67 -16.07
CA HIS A 61 -20.51 -3.80 -15.17
C HIS A 61 -19.09 -4.38 -15.32
N VAL A 62 -18.60 -4.57 -16.55
CA VAL A 62 -17.24 -5.05 -16.81
C VAL A 62 -16.20 -4.06 -16.29
N ARG A 63 -16.40 -2.75 -16.54
CA ARG A 63 -15.50 -1.70 -16.02
C ARG A 63 -15.50 -1.66 -14.50
N GLY A 64 -16.66 -1.75 -13.87
CA GLY A 64 -16.83 -1.73 -12.42
C GLY A 64 -16.20 -2.96 -11.76
N SER A 65 -16.49 -4.16 -12.25
CA SER A 65 -15.90 -5.40 -11.74
C SER A 65 -14.37 -5.41 -11.87
N HIS A 66 -13.84 -4.96 -13.01
CA HIS A 66 -12.41 -4.85 -13.22
C HIS A 66 -11.74 -3.82 -12.29
N ALA A 67 -12.35 -2.65 -12.10
CA ALA A 67 -11.86 -1.63 -11.16
C ALA A 67 -11.86 -2.14 -9.72
N LEU A 68 -12.94 -2.82 -9.30
CA LEU A 68 -13.05 -3.43 -7.98
C LEU A 68 -11.95 -4.48 -7.75
N LYS A 69 -11.71 -5.35 -8.74
CA LYS A 69 -10.66 -6.37 -8.67
C LYS A 69 -9.28 -5.73 -8.52
N LYS A 70 -8.99 -4.64 -9.23
CA LYS A 70 -7.72 -3.90 -9.06
C LYS A 70 -7.55 -3.34 -7.67
N ILE A 71 -8.61 -2.76 -7.09
CA ILE A 71 -8.57 -2.22 -5.73
C ILE A 71 -8.34 -3.35 -4.71
N GLN A 72 -9.03 -4.49 -4.85
CA GLN A 72 -8.83 -5.65 -3.99
C GLN A 72 -7.40 -6.16 -4.07
N LEU A 73 -6.86 -6.35 -5.28
CA LEU A 73 -5.47 -6.78 -5.49
C LEU A 73 -4.44 -5.81 -4.88
N ALA A 74 -4.70 -4.50 -4.94
CA ALA A 74 -3.85 -3.51 -4.30
C ALA A 74 -3.85 -3.64 -2.78
N LYS A 75 -5.04 -3.78 -2.17
CA LYS A 75 -5.19 -4.01 -0.72
C LYS A 75 -4.53 -5.31 -0.27
N ASP A 76 -4.72 -6.39 -1.03
CA ASP A 76 -4.12 -7.68 -0.72
C ASP A 76 -2.59 -7.60 -0.81
N ARG A 77 -2.05 -6.88 -1.80
CA ARG A 77 -0.62 -6.63 -1.90
C ARG A 77 -0.08 -5.85 -0.70
N GLU A 78 -0.75 -4.78 -0.29
CA GLU A 78 -0.36 -3.98 0.87
C GLU A 78 -0.32 -4.85 2.14
N ARG A 79 -1.39 -5.61 2.39
CA ARG A 79 -1.46 -6.55 3.50
C ARG A 79 -0.32 -7.57 3.49
N LEU A 80 -0.02 -8.16 2.34
CA LEU A 80 1.08 -9.13 2.23
C LEU A 80 2.46 -8.50 2.49
N LEU A 81 2.66 -7.24 2.12
CA LEU A 81 3.90 -6.52 2.41
C LEU A 81 4.05 -6.24 3.91
N GLU A 82 2.97 -5.84 4.59
CA GLU A 82 2.96 -5.67 6.05
C GLU A 82 3.24 -6.99 6.78
N GLU A 83 2.60 -8.09 6.36
CA GLU A 83 2.85 -9.43 6.92
C GLU A 83 4.32 -9.85 6.70
N LEU A 84 4.88 -9.60 5.52
CA LEU A 84 6.29 -9.88 5.21
C LEU A 84 7.24 -9.08 6.10
N GLU A 85 6.99 -7.79 6.28
CA GLU A 85 7.80 -6.92 7.13
C GLU A 85 7.80 -7.41 8.58
N GLN A 86 6.63 -7.79 9.09
CA GLN A 86 6.50 -8.35 10.44
C GLN A 86 7.32 -9.64 10.60
N MET A 87 7.25 -10.56 9.63
CA MET A 87 8.06 -11.78 9.67
C MET A 87 9.56 -11.49 9.62
N GLN A 88 9.98 -10.54 8.79
CA GLN A 88 11.39 -10.12 8.71
C GLN A 88 11.86 -9.46 10.02
N ALA A 89 11.02 -8.65 10.66
CA ALA A 89 11.33 -8.08 11.97
C ALA A 89 11.47 -9.16 13.05
N GLN A 90 10.56 -10.13 13.08
CA GLN A 90 10.63 -11.26 14.00
C GLN A 90 11.87 -12.12 13.76
N ASP A 91 12.20 -12.43 12.51
CA ASP A 91 13.40 -13.20 12.17
C ASP A 91 14.68 -12.45 12.56
N ARG A 92 14.77 -11.15 12.27
CA ARG A 92 15.89 -10.31 12.75
C ARG A 92 16.02 -10.32 14.27
N MET A 93 14.89 -10.23 14.99
CA MET A 93 14.88 -10.31 16.46
C MET A 93 15.41 -11.67 16.94
N ARG A 94 14.92 -12.78 16.37
CA ARG A 94 15.40 -14.14 16.71
C ARG A 94 16.90 -14.28 16.45
N ARG A 95 17.38 -13.84 15.28
CA ARG A 95 18.82 -13.87 14.96
C ARG A 95 19.66 -13.04 15.94
N ARG A 96 19.20 -11.84 16.29
CA ARG A 96 19.87 -11.01 17.31
C ARG A 96 19.94 -11.72 18.66
N GLN A 97 18.86 -12.38 19.07
CA GLN A 97 18.82 -13.15 20.32
C GLN A 97 19.82 -14.31 20.30
N VAL A 98 19.95 -15.02 19.17
CA VAL A 98 20.96 -16.08 19.01
C VAL A 98 22.38 -15.50 19.07
N VAL A 99 22.65 -14.42 18.33
CA VAL A 99 23.97 -13.76 18.34
C VAL A 99 24.35 -13.26 19.74
N ALA A 100 23.40 -12.74 20.50
CA ALA A 100 23.63 -12.30 21.88
C ALA A 100 23.98 -13.45 22.83
N GLN A 101 23.54 -14.68 22.54
CA GLN A 101 23.92 -15.87 23.30
C GLN A 101 25.24 -16.50 22.84
N MET A 102 25.79 -16.06 21.69
CA MET A 102 27.05 -16.58 21.18
C MET A 102 28.25 -15.99 21.93
N PRO A 103 29.34 -16.76 22.11
CA PRO A 103 30.59 -16.23 22.64
C PRO A 103 31.09 -15.01 21.84
N PRO A 104 31.65 -13.98 22.50
CA PRO A 104 32.19 -12.78 21.84
C PRO A 104 33.31 -13.10 20.84
N GLN A 105 34.02 -14.21 21.07
CA GLN A 105 35.03 -14.78 20.18
C GLN A 105 34.48 -15.32 18.86
N LEU A 106 33.16 -15.35 18.66
CA LEU A 106 32.53 -15.74 17.40
C LEU A 106 31.63 -14.62 16.86
N SER A 107 31.06 -13.78 17.73
CA SER A 107 30.15 -12.70 17.33
C SER A 107 30.84 -11.38 16.97
N VAL A 108 32.01 -11.08 17.56
CA VAL A 108 32.75 -9.84 17.28
C VAL A 108 33.70 -10.05 16.09
N PRO A 109 33.68 -9.21 15.04
CA PRO A 109 34.64 -9.31 13.95
C PRO A 109 36.10 -9.18 14.41
N PRO A 110 37.08 -9.83 13.78
CA PRO A 110 38.48 -9.83 14.23
C PRO A 110 39.09 -8.44 14.42
N TYR A 111 38.82 -7.50 13.50
CA TYR A 111 39.34 -6.13 13.60
C TYR A 111 38.85 -5.40 14.87
N LYS A 112 37.57 -5.58 15.24
CA LYS A 112 37.02 -4.99 16.48
C LYS A 112 37.63 -5.60 17.73
N ARG A 113 38.08 -6.86 17.68
CA ARG A 113 38.77 -7.48 18.81
C ARG A 113 40.12 -6.83 19.05
N MET A 114 40.86 -6.57 17.97
CA MET A 114 42.13 -5.85 18.04
C MET A 114 41.94 -4.43 18.60
N GLU A 115 40.90 -3.72 18.17
CA GLU A 115 40.55 -2.39 18.71
C GLU A 115 40.29 -2.47 20.23
N ILE A 116 39.51 -3.45 20.70
CA ILE A 116 39.21 -3.64 22.12
C ILE A 116 40.48 -3.99 22.92
N GLU A 117 41.37 -4.82 22.39
CA GLU A 117 42.64 -5.16 23.03
C GLU A 117 43.57 -3.95 23.11
N GLU A 118 43.62 -3.13 22.06
CA GLU A 118 44.41 -1.90 22.03
C GLU A 118 43.85 -0.84 23.00
N GLU A 119 42.53 -0.67 23.07
CA GLU A 119 41.89 0.19 24.07
C GLU A 119 42.23 -0.28 25.49
N ARG A 120 42.13 -1.57 25.77
CA ARG A 120 42.51 -2.15 27.07
C ARG A 120 43.98 -1.87 27.40
N GLN A 121 44.87 -1.99 26.41
CA GLN A 121 46.29 -1.68 26.58
C GLN A 121 46.50 -0.20 26.93
N ARG A 122 45.83 0.72 26.22
CA ARG A 122 45.90 2.15 26.50
C ARG A 122 45.34 2.52 27.88
N GLU A 123 44.24 1.90 28.30
CA GLU A 123 43.67 2.11 29.64
C GLU A 123 44.66 1.73 30.74
N LEU A 124 45.38 0.62 30.56
CA LEU A 124 46.44 0.18 31.48
C LEU A 124 47.62 1.15 31.49
N GLU A 125 48.08 1.61 30.33
CA GLU A 125 49.14 2.61 30.20
C GLU A 125 48.75 3.91 30.91
N SER A 126 47.51 4.38 30.70
CA SER A 126 46.98 5.57 31.38
C SER A 126 46.91 5.39 32.90
N ALA A 127 46.44 4.25 33.39
CA ALA A 127 46.38 3.98 34.83
C ALA A 127 47.79 3.90 35.47
N PHE A 128 48.77 3.40 34.72
CA PHE A 128 50.17 3.36 35.17
C PHE A 128 50.78 4.76 35.21
N GLU A 129 50.55 5.58 34.17
CA GLU A 129 50.97 6.98 34.14
C GLU A 129 50.35 7.77 35.29
N GLU A 130 49.06 7.58 35.59
CA GLU A 130 48.36 8.20 36.72
C GLU A 130 49.02 7.83 38.06
N MET A 131 49.22 6.54 38.34
CA MET A 131 49.90 6.08 39.55
C MET A 131 51.30 6.69 39.72
N TYR A 132 52.09 6.72 38.64
CA TYR A 132 53.46 7.22 38.68
C TYR A 132 53.54 8.76 38.73
N SER A 133 52.57 9.46 38.17
CA SER A 133 52.49 10.92 38.21
C SER A 133 51.95 11.45 39.55
N GLU A 134 51.04 10.72 40.20
CA GLU A 134 50.63 10.98 41.59
C GLU A 134 51.80 10.81 42.57
N ASP A 135 52.63 9.77 42.39
CA ASP A 135 53.83 9.54 43.23
C ASP A 135 54.88 10.66 43.05
N ARG A 136 54.98 11.28 41.87
CA ARG A 136 55.86 12.43 41.63
C ARG A 136 55.35 13.74 42.24
N ASN A 137 54.04 13.88 42.45
CA ASN A 137 53.47 15.05 43.13
C ASN A 137 53.52 14.94 44.67
N MET A 138 53.78 13.74 45.22
CA MET A 138 53.94 13.52 46.67
C MET A 138 55.40 13.38 47.14
N LYS A 139 56.38 13.19 46.26
CA LYS A 139 57.78 12.93 46.66
C LYS A 139 58.77 13.90 46.05
N GLY A 140 58.83 15.06 46.69
CA GLY A 140 60.12 15.72 46.91
C GLY A 140 61.06 14.92 47.84
N ASP A 141 60.64 13.79 48.44
CA ASP A 141 61.45 13.15 49.49
C ASP A 141 61.34 11.62 49.67
N LEU A 142 60.87 10.83 48.70
CA LEU A 142 60.99 9.36 48.79
C LEU A 142 61.32 8.77 47.43
N VAL A 143 62.58 8.36 47.24
CA VAL A 143 62.97 7.49 46.14
C VAL A 143 62.29 6.14 46.37
N LEU A 144 61.22 5.86 45.64
CA LEU A 144 60.56 4.55 45.66
C LEU A 144 61.47 3.56 44.91
N GLN A 145 62.39 2.92 45.64
CA GLN A 145 63.17 1.79 45.13
C GLN A 145 62.24 0.57 45.05
N PHE A 146 61.70 0.30 43.86
CA PHE A 146 61.17 -1.02 43.56
C PHE A 146 62.36 -1.97 43.41
N GLU A 147 62.68 -2.74 44.45
CA GLU A 147 63.44 -3.97 44.25
C GLU A 147 62.53 -4.95 43.49
N PRO A 148 62.89 -5.37 42.26
CA PRO A 148 62.11 -6.38 41.56
C PRO A 148 62.15 -7.67 42.39
N GLN A 149 60.99 -8.08 42.89
CA GLN A 149 60.86 -9.39 43.51
C GLN A 149 61.28 -10.44 42.47
N PRO A 150 62.28 -11.30 42.75
CA PRO A 150 62.79 -12.23 41.75
C PRO A 150 61.66 -13.15 41.31
N LEU A 151 61.46 -13.25 40.00
CA LEU A 151 60.47 -14.14 39.41
C LEU A 151 60.71 -15.57 39.95
N PRO A 152 59.66 -16.30 40.36
CA PRO A 152 59.82 -17.68 40.79
C PRO A 152 60.50 -18.49 39.68
N ALA A 153 61.49 -19.30 40.07
CA ALA A 153 62.24 -20.13 39.13
C ALA A 153 61.27 -20.99 38.30
N PRO A 154 61.53 -21.17 37.00
CA PRO A 154 60.67 -21.96 36.13
C PRO A 154 60.47 -23.35 36.76
N SER A 155 59.22 -23.68 37.06
CA SER A 155 58.86 -25.04 37.48
C SER A 155 59.10 -25.96 36.29
N GLU A 156 59.90 -27.02 36.47
CA GLU A 156 60.13 -28.10 35.49
C GLU A 156 58.88 -28.94 35.14
N ARG A 157 57.68 -28.35 35.22
CA ARG A 157 56.41 -29.01 34.87
C ARG A 157 55.59 -28.15 33.92
N ALA A 158 56.22 -27.69 32.86
CA ALA A 158 55.54 -27.43 31.60
C ALA A 158 56.04 -28.47 30.60
N GLN A 159 55.43 -29.66 30.64
CA GLN A 159 55.40 -30.49 29.44
C GLN A 159 54.46 -29.77 28.47
N ASP A 160 55.05 -29.15 27.45
CA ASP A 160 54.38 -28.88 26.19
C ASP A 160 53.58 -30.14 25.81
N ASN A 161 52.25 -30.03 25.81
CA ASN A 161 51.42 -30.86 24.98
C ASN A 161 50.89 -29.95 23.89
N ASP A 162 51.62 -29.95 22.77
CA ASP A 162 51.10 -29.57 21.47
C ASP A 162 49.90 -30.47 21.12
N LEU A 163 48.71 -29.88 20.98
CA LEU A 163 47.57 -30.44 20.25
C LEU A 163 46.61 -29.33 19.79
#